data_AF-T0M136-F1
#
_entry.id   AF-T0M136-F1
#
_cell.length_a   1.000
_cell.length_b   1.000
_cell.length_c   1.000
_cell.angle_alpha   90.00
_cell.angle_beta   90.00
_cell.angle_gamma   90.00
#
_symmetry.space_group_name_H-M   'P 1'
#
loop_
_entity.id
_entity.type
_entity.pdbx_description
1 polymer ?
#
loop_
_entity_poly.entity_id
_entity_poly.type
_entity_poly.pdbx_seq_one_letter_code
_entity_poly.pdbx_strand_id
1 'polypeptide(L)'
;MATSNMEMAKLRSRAYVKIDELSRAISNGLSLQNRKMGVEESESSAEHIINFFGYSTRVIDNMLEPEDRDVFYTMEDLGILETEREETTLFDGREWRIHYWILNVLRVLELSEMQLSNTVEHDGRFDIYSEIPDEYWKASE
;
A
#
# COMPACT_ATOMS: atom_id res chain seq x y z
N MET A 1 -23.59 16.34 5.73
CA MET A 1 -23.43 16.18 4.26
C MET A 1 -22.56 17.27 3.63
N ALA A 2 -22.56 18.53 4.11
CA ALA A 2 -21.69 19.58 3.57
C ALA A 2 -20.21 19.48 4.02
N THR A 3 -19.94 18.86 5.17
CA THR A 3 -18.60 18.70 5.76
C THR A 3 -17.70 17.74 4.99
N SER A 4 -18.21 16.59 4.54
CA SER A 4 -17.43 15.61 3.76
C SER A 4 -16.95 16.14 2.40
N ASN A 5 -17.72 17.03 1.77
CA ASN A 5 -17.34 17.58 0.46
C ASN A 5 -16.20 18.62 0.56
N MET A 6 -16.09 19.30 1.71
CA MET A 6 -15.06 20.30 1.97
C MET A 6 -13.73 19.65 2.40
N GLU A 7 -13.78 18.52 3.10
CA GLU A 7 -12.59 17.68 3.37
C GLU A 7 -12.03 17.05 2.09
N MET A 8 -12.87 16.49 1.23
CA MET A 8 -12.44 15.92 -0.06
C MET A 8 -11.79 16.95 -0.98
N ALA A 9 -12.26 18.20 -0.97
CA ALA A 9 -11.62 19.29 -1.71
C ALA A 9 -10.24 19.67 -1.13
N LYS A 10 -10.08 19.57 0.19
CA LYS A 10 -8.81 19.83 0.89
C LYS A 10 -7.81 18.70 0.64
N LEU A 11 -8.27 17.44 0.63
CA LEU A 11 -7.50 16.24 0.26
C LEU A 11 -6.99 16.34 -1.18
N ARG A 12 -7.82 16.81 -2.12
CA ARG A 12 -7.43 17.09 -3.51
C ARG A 12 -6.32 18.13 -3.69
N SER A 13 -6.14 19.02 -2.71
CA SER A 13 -5.08 20.03 -2.74
C SER A 13 -3.77 19.58 -2.07
N ARG A 14 -3.79 18.43 -1.38
CA ARG A 14 -2.66 17.98 -0.58
C ARG A 14 -1.67 17.22 -1.46
N ALA A 15 -0.44 17.72 -1.52
CA ALA A 15 0.65 17.12 -2.30
C ALA A 15 1.62 16.29 -1.45
N TYR A 16 1.28 15.99 -0.19
CA TYR A 16 2.14 15.25 0.73
C TYR A 16 1.36 14.18 1.51
N VAL A 17 2.09 13.15 1.90
CA VAL A 17 1.64 12.00 2.68
C VAL A 17 2.51 11.88 3.93
N LYS A 18 1.90 11.58 5.08
CA LYS A 18 2.64 11.21 6.29
C LYS A 18 2.87 9.72 6.34
N ILE A 19 3.92 9.31 7.05
CA ILE A 19 4.27 7.90 7.23
C ILE A 19 3.15 7.06 7.86
N ASP A 20 2.46 7.60 8.87
CA ASP A 20 1.33 6.92 9.51
C ASP A 20 0.16 6.70 8.54
N GLU A 21 -0.10 7.66 7.65
CA GLU A 21 -1.16 7.54 6.63
C GLU A 21 -0.77 6.51 5.56
N LEU A 22 0.51 6.48 5.15
CA LEU A 22 1.01 5.50 4.20
C LEU A 22 1.00 4.07 4.78
N SER A 23 1.46 3.90 6.02
CA SER A 23 1.44 2.59 6.71
C SER A 23 0.01 2.04 6.80
N ARG A 24 -0.95 2.87 7.19
CA ARG A 24 -2.37 2.49 7.22
C ARG A 24 -2.90 2.17 5.83
N ALA A 25 -2.54 2.96 4.82
CA ALA A 25 -2.96 2.71 3.45
C ALA A 25 -2.42 1.37 2.91
N ILE A 26 -1.17 1.02 3.23
CA ILE A 26 -0.56 -0.26 2.86
C ILE A 26 -1.28 -1.42 3.57
N SER A 27 -1.47 -1.32 4.89
CA SER A 27 -2.16 -2.34 5.68
C SER A 27 -3.59 -2.58 5.16
N ASN A 28 -4.32 -1.49 4.89
CA ASN A 28 -5.68 -1.53 4.38
C ASN A 28 -5.73 -2.06 2.95
N GLY A 29 -4.81 -1.62 2.09
CA GLY A 29 -4.68 -2.10 0.71
C GLY A 29 -4.43 -3.61 0.64
N LEU A 30 -3.50 -4.12 1.44
CA LEU A 30 -3.20 -5.55 1.49
C LEU A 30 -4.38 -6.36 2.05
N SER A 31 -5.08 -5.83 3.06
CA SER A 31 -6.26 -6.48 3.60
C SER A 31 -7.36 -6.67 2.55
N LEU A 32 -7.50 -5.75 1.59
CA LEU A 32 -8.45 -5.89 0.47
C LEU A 32 -8.08 -7.04 -0.48
N GLN A 33 -6.80 -7.43 -0.52
CA GLN A 33 -6.28 -8.51 -1.36
C GLN A 33 -6.18 -9.85 -0.61
N ASN A 34 -6.84 -10.00 0.55
CA ASN A 34 -6.75 -11.17 1.43
C ASN A 34 -5.33 -11.46 1.95
N ARG A 35 -4.41 -10.49 1.92
CA ARG A 35 -3.10 -10.58 2.56
C ARG A 35 -3.12 -9.76 3.84
N LYS A 36 -2.76 -10.39 4.96
CA LYS A 36 -2.59 -9.67 6.22
C LYS A 36 -1.11 -9.41 6.45
N MET A 37 -0.76 -8.14 6.62
CA MET A 37 0.58 -7.70 6.99
C MET A 37 0.53 -7.20 8.43
N GLY A 38 1.57 -7.50 9.21
CA GLY A 38 1.71 -6.96 10.56
C GLY A 38 1.77 -5.42 10.53
N VAL A 39 1.39 -4.78 11.62
CA VAL A 39 1.48 -3.31 11.75
C VAL A 39 2.94 -2.86 11.60
N GLU A 40 3.87 -3.58 12.22
CA GLU A 40 5.31 -3.29 12.16
C GLU A 40 5.89 -3.47 10.73
N GLU A 41 5.46 -4.51 10.01
CA GLU A 41 5.86 -4.72 8.61
C GLU A 41 5.32 -3.63 7.68
N SER A 42 4.09 -3.15 7.95
CA SER A 42 3.46 -2.06 7.19
C SER A 42 4.18 -0.73 7.42
N GLU A 43 4.59 -0.46 8.66
CA GLU A 43 5.38 0.72 9.01
C GLU A 43 6.77 0.68 8.37
N SER A 44 7.46 -0.45 8.44
CA SER A 44 8.76 -0.65 7.79
C SER A 44 8.66 -0.47 6.27
N SER A 45 7.62 -1.02 5.64
CA SER A 45 7.37 -0.84 4.21
C SER A 45 7.09 0.62 3.85
N ALA A 46 6.31 1.34 4.69
CA ALA A 46 6.03 2.75 4.50
C ALA A 46 7.29 3.62 4.65
N GLU A 47 8.15 3.34 5.64
CA GLU A 47 9.45 3.98 5.81
C GLU A 47 10.32 3.79 4.57
N HIS A 48 10.42 2.55 4.10
CA HIS A 48 11.21 2.20 2.93
C HIS A 48 10.77 2.99 1.70
N ILE A 49 9.46 2.99 1.41
CA ILE A 49 8.89 3.73 0.27
C ILE A 49 9.14 5.23 0.43
N ILE A 50 8.83 5.82 1.58
CA ILE A 50 9.01 7.26 1.79
C ILE A 50 10.48 7.67 1.61
N ASN A 51 11.43 6.82 1.97
CA ASN A 51 12.84 7.11 1.80
C ASN A 51 13.26 7.24 0.32
N PHE A 52 12.66 6.45 -0.59
CA PHE A 52 12.91 6.59 -2.04
C PHE A 52 12.31 7.87 -2.64
N PHE A 53 11.11 8.23 -2.20
CA PHE A 53 10.42 9.42 -2.69
C PHE A 53 10.98 10.71 -2.07
N GLY A 54 11.42 10.66 -0.82
CA GLY A 54 11.91 11.80 -0.06
C GLY A 54 10.85 12.92 0.01
N TYR A 55 11.15 14.05 -0.63
CA TYR A 55 10.22 15.19 -0.77
C TYR A 55 9.51 15.24 -2.13
N SER A 56 9.87 14.35 -3.05
CA SER A 56 9.33 14.31 -4.40
C SER A 56 8.17 13.32 -4.47
N THR A 57 7.19 13.58 -5.32
CA THR A 57 6.10 12.63 -5.60
C THR A 57 6.42 11.66 -6.72
N ARG A 58 7.66 11.71 -7.26
CA ARG A 58 8.10 10.94 -8.42
C ARG A 58 9.52 10.42 -8.22
N VAL A 59 9.77 9.16 -8.60
CA VAL A 59 11.11 8.53 -8.61
C VAL A 59 11.34 7.80 -9.94
N ILE A 60 12.58 7.74 -10.40
CA ILE A 60 12.97 7.11 -11.67
C ILE A 60 13.26 5.63 -11.41
N ASP A 61 12.77 4.72 -12.27
CA ASP A 61 12.97 3.28 -12.09
C ASP A 61 14.44 2.86 -11.93
N ASN A 62 15.34 3.54 -12.65
CA ASN A 62 16.78 3.25 -12.59
C ASN A 62 17.44 3.55 -11.24
N MET A 63 16.76 4.25 -10.32
CA MET A 63 17.27 4.45 -8.95
C MET A 63 16.96 3.28 -8.03
N LEU A 64 16.08 2.36 -8.41
CA LEU A 64 15.72 1.21 -7.59
C LEU A 64 16.70 0.06 -7.74
N GLU A 65 17.04 -0.55 -6.61
CA GLU A 65 17.74 -1.82 -6.61
C GLU A 65 16.79 -2.95 -7.02
N PRO A 66 17.30 -4.08 -7.55
CA PRO A 66 16.45 -5.20 -7.96
C PRO A 66 15.55 -5.73 -6.85
N GLU A 67 15.99 -5.64 -5.59
CA GLU A 67 15.27 -6.11 -4.41
C GLU A 67 14.07 -5.21 -4.09
N ASP A 68 14.18 -3.89 -4.32
CA ASP A 68 13.13 -2.92 -4.02
C ASP A 68 11.98 -2.93 -5.03
N ARG A 69 12.26 -3.36 -6.27
CA ARG A 69 11.25 -3.36 -7.33
C ARG A 69 10.01 -4.19 -6.99
N ASP A 70 10.17 -5.29 -6.24
CA ASP A 70 9.05 -6.14 -5.81
C ASP A 70 8.06 -5.39 -4.91
N VAL A 71 8.58 -4.54 -4.02
CA VAL A 71 7.76 -3.66 -3.19
C VAL A 71 7.01 -2.67 -4.07
N PHE A 72 7.66 -2.06 -5.06
CA PHE A 72 7.01 -1.09 -5.96
C PHE A 72 5.92 -1.72 -6.82
N TYR A 73 6.11 -2.92 -7.36
CA TYR A 73 5.05 -3.64 -8.08
C TYR A 73 3.88 -3.99 -7.16
N THR A 74 4.16 -4.40 -5.92
CA THR A 74 3.10 -4.63 -4.93
C THR A 74 2.31 -3.34 -4.66
N MET A 75 2.99 -2.21 -4.54
CA MET A 75 2.34 -0.92 -4.28
C MET A 75 1.58 -0.37 -5.49
N GLU A 76 2.01 -0.71 -6.71
CA GLU A 76 1.25 -0.46 -7.93
C GLU A 76 -0.06 -1.24 -7.95
N ASP A 77 -0.01 -2.53 -7.60
CA ASP A 77 -1.19 -3.40 -7.53
C ASP A 77 -2.19 -2.93 -6.45
N LEU A 78 -1.69 -2.33 -5.36
CA LEU A 78 -2.50 -1.64 -4.35
C LEU A 78 -3.09 -0.31 -4.84
N GLY A 79 -2.58 0.25 -5.94
CA GLY A 79 -2.91 1.57 -6.48
C GLY A 79 -2.27 2.74 -5.72
N ILE A 80 -1.35 2.46 -4.80
CA ILE A 80 -0.60 3.49 -4.06
C ILE A 80 0.40 4.18 -5.01
N LEU A 81 1.00 3.41 -5.92
CA LEU A 81 1.91 3.91 -6.95
C LEU A 81 1.28 3.78 -8.33
N GLU A 82 1.64 4.70 -9.22
CA GLU A 82 1.29 4.67 -10.64
C GLU A 82 2.57 4.68 -11.48
N THR A 83 2.56 3.97 -12.59
CA THR A 83 3.66 3.97 -13.56
C THR A 83 3.38 4.93 -14.70
N GLU A 84 4.38 5.75 -15.03
CA GLU A 84 4.36 6.63 -16.20
C GLU A 84 5.57 6.36 -17.10
N ARG A 85 5.34 6.39 -18.41
CA ARG A 85 6.38 6.21 -19.42
C ARG A 85 6.52 7.48 -20.24
N GLU A 86 7.72 8.04 -20.23
CA GLU A 86 8.09 9.13 -21.13
C GLU A 86 8.98 8.58 -22.25
N GLU A 87 8.55 8.80 -23.49
CA GLU A 87 9.32 8.46 -24.68
C GLU A 87 9.83 9.75 -25.31
N THR A 88 11.15 9.87 -25.41
CA THR A 88 11.80 11.00 -26.10
C THR A 88 12.72 10.48 -27.18
N THR A 89 12.83 11.24 -28.27
CA THR A 89 13.78 10.93 -29.35
C THR A 89 15.07 11.68 -29.09
N LEU A 90 16.17 10.95 -28.94
CA LEU A 90 17.50 11.56 -28.93
C LEU A 90 17.80 12.21 -30.28
N PHE A 91 18.71 13.18 -30.30
CA PHE A 91 19.17 13.85 -31.52
C PHE A 91 19.79 12.88 -32.56
N ASP A 92 20.20 11.69 -32.12
CA ASP A 92 20.73 10.59 -32.95
C ASP A 92 19.61 9.70 -33.56
N GLY A 93 18.33 10.05 -33.38
CA GLY A 93 17.19 9.26 -33.87
C GLY A 93 16.89 8.00 -33.05
N ARG A 94 17.64 7.75 -31.98
CA ARG A 94 17.39 6.67 -31.02
C ARG A 94 16.24 7.04 -30.09
N GLU A 95 15.41 6.05 -29.77
CA GLU A 95 14.36 6.18 -28.78
C GLU A 95 14.95 6.03 -27.37
N TRP A 96 14.65 6.99 -26.50
CA TRP A 96 14.96 6.92 -25.08
C TRP A 96 13.66 6.83 -24.29
N ARG A 97 13.65 5.93 -23.30
CA ARG A 97 12.47 5.60 -22.51
C ARG A 97 12.85 5.77 -21.04
N ILE A 98 12.08 6.58 -20.33
CA ILE A 98 12.19 6.71 -18.88
C ILE A 98 10.89 6.22 -18.27
N HIS A 99 11.02 5.35 -17.28
CA HIS A 99 9.93 4.92 -16.42
C HIS A 99 9.98 5.69 -15.11
N TYR A 100 8.83 6.25 -14.74
CA TYR A 100 8.62 6.96 -13.49
C TYR A 100 7.63 6.20 -12.64
N TRP A 101 7.93 6.13 -11.35
CA TRP A 101 7.00 5.76 -10.31
C TRP A 101 6.44 7.03 -9.69
N ILE A 102 5.13 7.14 -9.63
CA ILE A 102 4.41 8.31 -9.13
C ILE A 102 3.60 7.90 -7.91
N LEU A 103 3.74 8.64 -6.81
CA LEU A 103 2.96 8.41 -5.60
C LEU A 103 1.57 9.05 -5.75
N ASN A 104 0.51 8.23 -5.72
CA ASN A 104 -0.86 8.72 -5.73
C ASN A 104 -1.29 9.11 -4.30
N VAL A 105 -1.06 10.39 -3.96
CA VAL A 105 -1.39 10.95 -2.64
C VAL A 105 -2.88 10.81 -2.31
N LEU A 106 -3.76 10.95 -3.30
CA LEU A 106 -5.21 10.85 -3.09
C LEU A 106 -5.61 9.43 -2.72
N ARG A 107 -5.08 8.44 -3.45
CA ARG A 107 -5.38 7.04 -3.20
C ARG A 107 -4.88 6.59 -1.84
N VAL A 108 -3.69 7.03 -1.44
CA VAL A 108 -3.16 6.77 -0.09
C VAL A 108 -4.10 7.32 0.99
N LEU A 109 -4.60 8.54 0.80
CA LEU A 109 -5.50 9.16 1.76
C LEU A 109 -6.83 8.42 1.87
N GLU A 110 -7.44 8.08 0.74
CA GLU A 110 -8.67 7.27 0.70
C GLU A 110 -8.49 5.93 1.41
N LEU A 111 -7.39 5.23 1.14
CA LEU A 111 -7.08 3.96 1.79
C LEU A 111 -6.82 4.13 3.29
N SER A 112 -6.17 5.21 3.71
CA SER A 112 -5.89 5.47 5.13
C SER A 112 -7.15 5.78 5.95
N GLU A 113 -8.14 6.43 5.33
CA GLU A 113 -9.43 6.77 5.95
C GLU A 113 -10.43 5.62 5.90
N MET A 114 -10.18 4.61 5.06
CA MET A 114 -11.01 3.42 4.95
C MET A 114 -10.94 2.65 6.28
N GLN A 115 -11.97 2.81 7.11
CA GLN A 115 -12.20 1.91 8.22
C GLN A 115 -12.65 0.57 7.64
N LEU A 116 -11.70 -0.35 7.46
CA LEU A 116 -12.05 -1.76 7.37
C LEU A 116 -12.80 -2.10 8.66
N SER A 117 -14.11 -2.22 8.57
CA SER A 117 -14.84 -2.98 9.57
C SER A 117 -14.16 -4.33 9.62
N ASN A 118 -13.53 -4.65 10.73
CA ASN A 118 -13.07 -5.98 11.05
C ASN A 118 -14.30 -6.92 11.13
N THR A 119 -15.00 -7.14 10.03
CA THR A 119 -15.56 -8.45 9.74
C THR A 119 -14.35 -9.32 9.53
N VAL A 120 -13.80 -9.79 10.65
CA VAL A 120 -13.17 -11.09 10.70
C VAL A 120 -14.23 -12.01 10.11
N GLU A 121 -14.18 -12.25 8.80
CA GLU A 121 -14.78 -13.44 8.25
C GLU A 121 -14.05 -14.57 8.96
N HIS A 122 -14.66 -15.03 10.05
CA HIS A 122 -14.32 -16.30 10.66
C HIS A 122 -14.49 -17.30 9.54
N ASP A 123 -13.38 -17.72 8.91
CA ASP A 123 -13.40 -18.82 7.97
C ASP A 123 -13.88 -20.02 8.76
N GLY A 124 -15.18 -20.31 8.69
CA GLY A 124 -15.84 -21.37 9.46
C GLY A 124 -15.25 -22.77 9.22
N ARG A 125 -14.30 -22.89 8.28
CA ARG A 125 -13.44 -24.08 8.15
C ARG A 125 -12.56 -24.33 9.38
N PHE A 126 -12.22 -23.31 10.17
CA PHE A 126 -11.40 -23.47 11.37
C PHE A 126 -12.21 -23.69 12.66
N ASP A 127 -13.54 -23.53 12.63
CA ASP A 127 -14.42 -23.80 13.77
C ASP A 127 -14.64 -25.28 14.08
N ILE A 128 -14.13 -26.18 13.23
CA ILE A 128 -14.20 -27.64 13.44
C ILE A 128 -13.57 -28.04 14.78
N TYR A 129 -12.53 -27.33 15.21
CA TYR A 129 -11.85 -27.61 16.48
C TYR A 129 -12.57 -26.99 17.69
N SER A 130 -13.43 -25.99 17.48
CA SER A 130 -14.24 -25.35 18.53
C SER A 130 -15.33 -26.28 19.09
N GLU A 131 -15.69 -27.33 18.34
CA GLU A 131 -16.65 -28.36 18.79
C GLU A 131 -16.01 -29.42 19.69
N ILE A 132 -14.67 -29.46 19.78
CA ILE A 132 -13.98 -30.44 20.61
C ILE A 132 -13.92 -29.91 22.05
N PRO A 133 -14.47 -30.63 23.04
CA PRO A 133 -14.38 -30.21 24.43
C PRO A 133 -12.93 -30.11 24.92
N ASP A 134 -12.63 -29.08 25.70
CA ASP A 134 -11.30 -28.83 26.30
C ASP A 134 -10.73 -30.03 27.08
N GLU A 135 -11.58 -30.95 27.51
CA GLU A 135 -11.22 -32.18 28.22
C GLU A 135 -10.33 -33.11 27.37
N TYR A 136 -10.42 -33.04 26.04
CA TYR A 136 -9.58 -33.78 25.10
C TYR A 136 -8.26 -33.08 24.76
N TRP A 137 -8.11 -31.82 25.15
CA TRP A 137 -6.89 -31.04 24.88
C TRP A 137 -5.79 -31.23 25.92
N LYS A 138 -6.03 -32.05 26.95
CA LYS A 138 -5.01 -32.37 27.95
C LYS A 138 -3.89 -33.17 27.29
N ALA A 139 -2.74 -32.52 27.13
CA ALA A 139 -1.49 -33.21 26.88
C ALA A 139 -1.30 -34.26 27.98
N SER A 140 -1.12 -35.52 27.60
CA SER A 140 -0.75 -36.57 28.54
C SER A 140 0.52 -36.14 29.27
N GLU A 141 0.42 -36.01 30.58
CA GLU A 141 1.58 -35.96 31.49
C GLU A 141 2.26 -37.34 31.54
#